data_AF-A0A0M0I579-F1
#
_entry.id   AF-A0A0M0I579-F1
#
_cell.length_a   1.000
_cell.length_b   1.000
_cell.length_c   1.000
_cell.angle_alpha   90.00
_cell.angle_beta   90.00
_cell.angle_gamma   90.00
#
_symmetry.space_group_name_H-M   'P 1'
#
loop_
_entity.id
_entity.type
_entity.pdbx_description
1 polymer ?
#
loop_
_entity_poly.entity_id
_entity_poly.type
_entity_poly.pdbx_seq_one_letter_code
_entity_poly.pdbx_strand_id
1 'polypeptide(L)'
;MLNATFDAGKHDINNIYTDWLYQTPSDVRLLMAIIYVETMSDEVQCLNQLPTDLNESLEVIRRIKDGASQIGLVCIEELASETETLGKAHCSSYISSLVCLVQSIKESIAIVEAWIDNQHAELVAVA
;
A
#
# COMPACT_ATOMS: atom_id res chain seq x y z
N MET A 1 -18.64 -29.15 10.83
CA MET A 1 -17.42 -28.40 11.18
C MET A 1 -16.48 -28.52 10.00
N LEU A 2 -16.35 -27.47 9.20
CA LEU A 2 -15.41 -27.44 8.07
C LEU A 2 -14.04 -27.03 8.62
N ASN A 3 -13.12 -27.99 8.67
CA ASN A 3 -11.71 -27.74 8.87
C ASN A 3 -11.18 -27.10 7.59
N ALA A 4 -11.16 -25.76 7.54
CA ALA A 4 -10.32 -25.07 6.58
C ALA A 4 -8.87 -25.28 7.03
N THR A 5 -8.17 -26.14 6.28
CA THR A 5 -6.75 -26.41 6.47
C THR A 5 -6.03 -25.10 6.14
N PHE A 6 -5.41 -24.49 7.14
CA PHE A 6 -4.54 -23.33 6.95
C PHE A 6 -3.36 -23.80 6.10
N ASP A 7 -3.40 -23.48 4.81
CA ASP A 7 -2.35 -23.80 3.86
C ASP A 7 -1.16 -22.87 4.13
N ALA A 8 -0.28 -23.30 5.03
CA ALA A 8 1.00 -22.65 5.33
C ALA A 8 2.04 -22.99 4.25
N GLY A 9 1.65 -22.92 2.98
CA GLY A 9 2.52 -23.13 1.82
C GLY A 9 3.40 -21.91 1.58
N LYS A 10 4.61 -21.90 2.19
CA LYS A 10 5.72 -20.98 1.88
C LYS A 10 5.32 -19.51 1.69
N HIS A 11 4.64 -18.93 2.67
CA HIS A 11 4.49 -17.48 2.70
C HIS A 11 5.77 -16.85 3.26
N ASP A 12 6.33 -15.87 2.56
CA ASP A 12 7.33 -14.99 3.13
C ASP A 12 6.59 -14.11 4.16
N ILE A 13 6.50 -14.62 5.39
CA ILE A 13 5.72 -14.08 6.53
C ILE A 13 6.29 -12.72 7.02
N ASN A 14 7.14 -12.08 6.23
CA ASN A 14 7.94 -10.91 6.60
C ASN A 14 7.92 -9.80 5.55
N ASN A 15 7.04 -9.85 4.53
CA ASN A 15 6.94 -8.75 3.60
C ASN A 15 6.01 -7.67 4.17
N ILE A 16 6.65 -6.61 4.68
CA ILE A 16 6.03 -5.42 5.29
C ILE A 16 4.93 -4.78 4.43
N TYR A 17 4.89 -5.07 3.12
CA TYR A 17 3.89 -4.56 2.18
C TYR A 17 2.68 -5.48 1.97
N THR A 18 2.73 -6.75 2.41
CA THR A 18 1.63 -7.72 2.23
C THR A 18 1.06 -8.27 3.52
N ASP A 19 1.67 -8.01 4.68
CA ASP A 19 1.20 -8.54 5.97
C ASP A 19 -0.28 -8.21 6.25
N TRP A 20 -0.72 -7.02 5.84
CA TRP A 20 -2.12 -6.58 5.96
C TRP A 20 -3.11 -7.43 5.15
N LEU A 21 -2.68 -8.01 4.02
CA LEU A 21 -3.53 -8.91 3.23
C LEU A 21 -3.91 -10.14 4.05
N TYR A 22 -2.99 -10.67 4.85
CA TYR A 22 -3.24 -11.85 5.66
C TYR A 22 -4.08 -11.58 6.91
N GLN A 23 -4.19 -10.32 7.33
CA GLN A 23 -5.12 -9.86 8.36
C GLN A 23 -6.53 -9.60 7.81
N THR A 24 -6.64 -9.40 6.49
CA THR A 24 -7.91 -9.24 5.79
C THR A 24 -8.63 -10.60 5.65
N PRO A 25 -9.96 -10.68 5.87
CA PRO A 25 -10.73 -11.90 5.67
C PRO A 25 -10.51 -12.50 4.27
N SER A 26 -10.31 -13.82 4.20
CA SER A 26 -9.84 -14.50 2.98
C SER A 26 -10.79 -14.35 1.79
N ASP A 27 -12.09 -14.22 2.04
CA ASP A 27 -13.15 -14.07 1.04
C ASP A 27 -13.14 -12.71 0.33
N VAL A 28 -12.56 -11.68 0.95
CA VAL A 28 -12.43 -10.33 0.37
C VAL A 28 -10.99 -9.90 0.11
N ARG A 29 -10.00 -10.70 0.51
CA ARG A 29 -8.57 -10.37 0.40
C ARG A 29 -8.14 -9.99 -1.00
N LEU A 30 -8.53 -10.77 -2.01
CA LEU A 30 -8.18 -10.49 -3.42
C LEU A 30 -8.80 -9.17 -3.89
N LEU A 31 -10.06 -8.92 -3.54
CA LEU A 31 -10.74 -7.66 -3.86
C LEU A 31 -10.03 -6.47 -3.19
N MET A 32 -9.65 -6.60 -1.93
CA MET A 32 -8.93 -5.56 -1.20
C MET A 32 -7.54 -5.28 -1.79
N ALA A 33 -6.83 -6.32 -2.24
CA ALA A 33 -5.55 -6.16 -2.96
C ALA A 33 -5.70 -5.35 -4.24
N ILE A 34 -6.74 -5.63 -5.05
CA ILE A 34 -7.04 -4.91 -6.28
C ILE A 34 -7.38 -3.44 -5.98
N ILE A 35 -8.29 -3.19 -5.04
CA ILE A 35 -8.67 -1.82 -4.63
C ILE A 35 -7.45 -1.04 -4.14
N TYR A 36 -6.56 -1.69 -3.37
CA TYR A 36 -5.31 -1.09 -2.91
C TYR A 36 -4.43 -0.65 -4.08
N VAL A 37 -4.18 -1.53 -5.05
CA VAL A 37 -3.34 -1.24 -6.23
C VAL A 37 -3.92 -0.07 -7.03
N GLU A 38 -5.23 -0.08 -7.30
CA GLU A 38 -5.91 0.99 -8.02
C GLU A 38 -5.78 2.33 -7.27
N THR A 39 -6.16 2.34 -5.99
CA THR A 39 -6.18 3.56 -5.17
C THR A 39 -4.77 4.15 -5.01
N MET A 40 -3.77 3.33 -4.67
CA MET A 40 -2.41 3.82 -4.48
C MET A 40 -1.75 4.26 -5.80
N SER A 41 -2.10 3.63 -6.93
CA SER A 41 -1.61 4.05 -8.24
C SER A 41 -2.13 5.45 -8.60
N ASP A 42 -3.40 5.73 -8.35
CA ASP A 42 -4.01 7.04 -8.58
C ASP A 42 -3.35 8.13 -7.71
N GLU A 43 -3.11 7.85 -6.43
CA GLU A 43 -2.47 8.81 -5.53
C GLU A 43 -0.99 9.04 -5.90
N VAL A 44 -0.26 7.99 -6.30
CA VAL A 44 1.10 8.11 -6.83
C VAL A 44 1.11 8.94 -8.12
N GLN A 45 0.13 8.77 -9.00
CA GLN A 45 0.00 9.59 -10.20
C GLN A 45 -0.22 11.07 -9.84
N CYS A 46 -1.10 11.36 -8.87
CA CYS A 46 -1.31 12.72 -8.37
C CYS A 46 -0.01 13.34 -7.84
N LEU A 47 0.80 12.59 -7.09
CA LEU A 47 2.08 13.09 -6.57
C LEU A 47 3.18 13.22 -7.63
N ASN A 48 3.24 12.33 -8.62
CA ASN A 48 4.24 12.40 -9.72
C ASN A 48 3.98 13.57 -10.67
N GLN A 49 2.74 14.03 -10.79
CA GLN A 49 2.43 15.26 -11.52
C GLN A 49 2.97 16.52 -10.83
N LEU A 50 3.65 16.37 -9.68
CA LEU A 50 4.28 17.40 -8.86
C LEU A 50 3.34 18.58 -8.69
N PRO A 51 2.42 18.52 -7.70
CA PRO A 51 1.58 19.66 -7.42
C PRO A 51 2.50 20.85 -7.14
N THR A 52 2.40 21.90 -7.96
CA THR A 52 3.05 23.18 -7.68
C THR A 52 2.57 23.76 -6.34
N ASP A 53 1.45 23.26 -5.82
CA ASP A 53 0.86 23.60 -4.54
C ASP A 53 1.15 22.53 -3.47
N LEU A 54 1.80 22.97 -2.39
CA LEU A 54 2.06 22.18 -1.19
C LEU A 54 0.75 21.67 -0.56
N ASN A 55 -0.33 22.44 -0.59
CA ASN A 55 -1.60 22.04 0.04
C ASN A 55 -2.25 20.86 -0.68
N GLU A 56 -2.21 20.85 -2.00
CA GLU A 56 -2.72 19.73 -2.81
C GLU A 56 -1.91 18.46 -2.52
N SER A 57 -0.59 18.59 -2.43
CA SER A 57 0.29 17.47 -2.06
C SER A 57 -0.04 16.94 -0.66
N LEU A 58 -0.26 17.82 0.32
CA LEU A 58 -0.58 17.44 1.70
C LEU A 58 -1.92 16.73 1.81
N GLU A 59 -2.92 17.13 1.02
CA GLU A 59 -4.21 16.42 0.97
C GLU A 59 -4.06 15.00 0.42
N VAL A 60 -3.26 14.81 -0.63
CA VAL A 60 -2.95 13.48 -1.18
C VAL A 60 -2.20 12.62 -0.15
N ILE A 61 -1.15 13.16 0.48
CA ILE A 61 -0.38 12.46 1.51
C ILE A 61 -1.30 12.05 2.68
N ARG A 62 -2.23 12.91 3.09
CA ARG A 62 -3.19 12.61 4.15
C ARG A 62 -4.11 11.45 3.75
N ARG A 63 -4.62 11.40 2.51
CA ARG A 63 -5.43 10.28 2.04
C ARG A 63 -4.64 8.97 2.02
N ILE A 64 -3.40 9.00 1.56
CA ILE A 64 -2.49 7.83 1.60
C ILE A 64 -2.31 7.34 3.03
N LYS A 65 -2.00 8.25 3.97
CA LYS A 65 -1.83 7.92 5.39
C LYS A 65 -3.09 7.30 5.98
N ASP A 66 -4.24 7.95 5.81
CA ASP A 66 -5.51 7.50 6.37
C ASP A 66 -5.94 6.14 5.76
N GLY A 67 -5.65 5.91 4.48
CA GLY A 67 -5.91 4.64 3.79
C GLY A 67 -4.97 3.51 4.24
N ALA A 68 -3.67 3.79 4.39
CA ALA A 68 -2.69 2.84 4.90
C ALA A 68 -3.00 2.42 6.34
N SER A 69 -3.38 3.37 7.20
CA SER A 69 -3.80 3.12 8.57
C SER A 69 -5.03 2.20 8.65
N GLN A 70 -6.03 2.42 7.77
CA GLN A 70 -7.27 1.61 7.72
C GLN A 70 -7.02 0.14 7.42
N ILE A 71 -6.03 -0.16 6.58
CA ILE A 71 -5.68 -1.55 6.22
C ILE A 71 -4.58 -2.12 7.12
N GLY A 72 -3.95 -1.32 7.98
CA GLY A 72 -2.82 -1.75 8.81
C GLY A 72 -1.49 -1.85 8.05
N LEU A 73 -1.31 -1.08 6.98
CA LEU A 73 -0.05 -0.97 6.25
C LEU A 73 0.88 0.06 6.93
N VAL A 74 1.44 -0.35 8.07
CA VAL A 74 2.17 0.52 9.01
C VAL A 74 3.34 1.26 8.35
N CYS A 75 4.12 0.59 7.49
CA CYS A 75 5.31 1.20 6.88
C CYS A 75 4.99 2.43 6.01
N ILE A 76 3.91 2.38 5.22
CA ILE A 76 3.46 3.51 4.39
C ILE A 76 2.77 4.56 5.25
N GLU A 77 2.00 4.16 6.27
CA GLU A 77 1.37 5.09 7.21
C GLU A 77 2.41 5.97 7.91
N GLU A 78 3.46 5.36 8.49
CA GLU A 78 4.51 6.07 9.22
C GLU A 78 5.26 7.04 8.31
N LEU A 79 5.64 6.59 7.10
CA LEU A 79 6.35 7.41 6.13
C LEU A 79 5.49 8.57 5.61
N ALA A 80 4.19 8.34 5.39
CA ALA A 80 3.25 9.39 5.00
C ALA A 80 3.05 10.41 6.13
N SER A 81 2.96 9.95 7.38
CA SER A 81 2.87 10.81 8.57
C SER A 81 4.10 11.70 8.76
N GLU A 82 5.30 11.15 8.58
CA GLU A 82 6.55 11.91 8.59
C GLU A 82 6.56 12.96 7.47
N THR A 83 6.24 12.54 6.24
CA THR A 83 6.22 13.42 5.06
C THR A 83 5.23 14.58 5.26
N GLU A 84 4.02 14.30 5.76
CA GLU A 84 2.99 15.29 6.04
C GLU A 84 3.47 16.30 7.10
N THR A 85 4.14 15.81 8.15
CA THR A 85 4.69 16.64 9.23
C THR A 85 5.78 17.58 8.71
N LEU A 86 6.69 17.09 7.89
CA LEU A 86 7.75 17.89 7.27
C LEU A 86 7.18 18.96 6.33
N GLY A 87 6.15 18.62 5.55
CA GLY A 87 5.50 19.56 4.65
C GLY A 87 4.77 20.68 5.40
N LYS A 88 4.01 20.35 6.47
CA LYS A 88 3.35 21.34 7.33
C LYS A 88 4.34 22.26 8.05
N ALA A 89 5.53 21.75 8.38
CA ALA A 89 6.59 22.54 8.99
C ALA A 89 7.42 23.35 7.97
N HIS A 90 7.11 23.27 6.67
CA HIS A 90 7.91 23.84 5.58
C HIS A 90 9.40 23.44 5.67
N CYS A 91 9.67 22.20 6.09
CA CYS A 91 11.02 21.71 6.27
C CYS A 91 11.69 21.43 4.91
N SER A 92 12.99 21.71 4.80
CA SER A 92 13.76 21.47 3.57
C SER A 92 13.86 19.99 3.21
N SER A 93 13.71 19.08 4.16
CA SER A 93 13.70 17.63 3.93
C SER A 93 12.36 17.09 3.39
N TYR A 94 11.32 17.94 3.27
CA TYR A 94 10.01 17.53 2.76
C TYR A 94 10.11 16.85 1.38
N ILE A 95 10.84 17.45 0.43
CA ILE A 95 10.95 16.92 -0.93
C ILE A 95 11.63 15.55 -0.94
N SER A 96 12.70 15.36 -0.18
CA SER A 96 13.36 14.05 -0.08
C SER A 96 12.46 12.99 0.57
N SER A 97 11.68 13.38 1.59
CA SER A 97 10.73 12.49 2.26
C SER A 97 9.58 12.10 1.33
N LEU A 98 9.06 13.06 0.55
CA LEU A 98 8.03 12.80 -0.47
C LEU A 98 8.50 11.85 -1.56
N VAL A 99 9.73 12.02 -2.06
CA VAL A 99 10.32 11.09 -3.04
C VAL A 99 10.44 9.69 -2.45
N CYS A 100 10.87 9.57 -1.19
CA CYS A 100 10.94 8.30 -0.47
C CYS A 100 9.55 7.65 -0.37
N LEU A 101 8.53 8.41 0.06
CA LEU A 101 7.15 7.95 0.16
C LEU A 101 6.64 7.40 -1.18
N VAL A 102 6.78 8.17 -2.26
CA VAL A 102 6.34 7.76 -3.60
C VAL A 102 7.05 6.49 -4.05
N GLN A 103 8.34 6.36 -3.79
CA GLN A 103 9.12 5.17 -4.15
C GLN A 103 8.66 3.93 -3.36
N SER A 104 8.47 4.06 -2.04
CA SER A 104 7.96 2.96 -1.21
C SER A 104 6.55 2.52 -1.61
N ILE A 105 5.67 3.45 -2.01
CA ILE A 105 4.33 3.08 -2.50
C ILE A 105 4.44 2.32 -3.82
N LYS A 106 5.30 2.75 -4.76
CA LYS A 106 5.52 2.03 -6.02
C LYS A 106 6.04 0.61 -5.80
N GLU A 107 6.96 0.42 -4.86
CA GLU A 107 7.47 -0.90 -4.48
C GLU A 107 6.37 -1.76 -3.87
N SER A 108 5.57 -1.19 -2.97
CA SER A 108 4.43 -1.86 -2.37
C SER A 108 3.40 -2.31 -3.41
N ILE A 109 3.05 -1.45 -4.37
CA ILE A 109 2.15 -1.77 -5.48
C ILE A 109 2.67 -2.98 -6.26
N ALA A 110 3.93 -2.94 -6.70
CA ALA A 110 4.53 -4.02 -7.50
C ALA A 110 4.53 -5.36 -6.75
N ILE A 111 4.74 -5.33 -5.43
CA ILE A 111 4.69 -6.52 -4.59
C ILE A 111 3.27 -7.06 -4.48
N VAL A 112 2.27 -6.19 -4.29
CA VAL A 112 0.86 -6.61 -4.20
C VAL A 112 0.34 -7.11 -5.56
N GLU A 113 0.75 -6.51 -6.67
CA GLU A 113 0.47 -7.01 -8.03
C GLU A 113 1.02 -8.42 -8.23
N ALA A 114 2.28 -8.65 -7.87
CA ALA A 114 2.87 -9.99 -7.93
C ALA A 114 2.14 -11.00 -7.02
N TRP A 115 1.64 -10.55 -5.87
CA TRP A 115 0.81 -11.39 -5.01
C TRP A 115 -0.53 -11.74 -5.68
N ILE A 116 -1.21 -10.77 -6.30
CA ILE A 116 -2.46 -10.98 -7.06
C ILE A 116 -2.26 -12.02 -8.18
N ASP A 117 -1.18 -11.89 -8.94
CA ASP A 117 -0.87 -12.82 -10.04
C ASP A 117 -0.68 -14.26 -9.55
N ASN A 118 -0.02 -14.44 -8.40
CA ASN A 118 0.14 -15.76 -7.77
C ASN A 118 -1.22 -16.36 -7.34
N GLN A 119 -2.11 -15.54 -6.77
CA GLN A 119 -3.46 -16.00 -6.40
C GLN A 119 -4.28 -16.42 -7.63
N HIS A 120 -4.18 -15.69 -8.75
CA HIS A 120 -4.84 -16.07 -9.99
C HIS A 120 -4.29 -17.40 -10.55
N ALA A 121 -2.98 -17.61 -10.52
CA ALA A 121 -2.36 -18.85 -10.96
C ALA A 121 -2.84 -20.07 -10.15
N GLU A 122 -2.98 -19.91 -8.83
CA GLU A 122 -3.50 -20.95 -7.94
C GLU A 122 -4.97 -21.31 -8.25
N LEU A 123 -5.81 -20.31 -8.51
CA LEU A 123 -7.21 -20.54 -8.88
C LEU A 123 -7.35 -21.29 -10.22
N VAL A 124 -6.50 -20.97 -11.20
CA VAL A 124 -6.50 -21.64 -12.51
C VAL A 124 -5.96 -23.08 -12.42
N ALA A 125 -4.99 -23.35 -11.54
CA ALA A 125 -4.41 -24.68 -11.38
C ALA A 125 -5.35 -25.71 -10.71
N VAL A 126 -6.38 -25.24 -10.01
CA VAL A 126 -7.36 -26.07 -9.29
C VAL A 126 -8.67 -26.28 -10.09
N ALA A 127 -8.85 -25.54 -11.19
CA ALA A 127 -10.01 -25.63 -12.09
C ALA A 127 -9.82 -26.68 -13.20
#